data_AF-A0A3A9K0Z2-F1
#
_entry.id   AF-A0A3A9K0Z2-F1
#
_cell.length_a   1.000
_cell.length_b   1.000
_cell.length_c   1.000
_cell.angle_alpha   90.00
_cell.angle_beta   90.00
_cell.angle_gamma   90.00
#
_symmetry.space_group_name_H-M   'P 1'
#
loop_
_entity.id
_entity.type
_entity.pdbx_description
1 polymer ?
#
loop_
_entity_poly.entity_id
_entity_poly.type
_entity_poly.pdbx_seq_one_letter_code
_entity_poly.pdbx_strand_id
1 'polypeptide(L)'
;MDVKQRIDLLQSLLDHQKKTETASTETASIEEFTKMDGVLATLREESINENFLGTIQEIHTYVDNGRESSNRTELVKHHHLNLSRWVEELQLLNEGGGKVTIDYEQRKGREI
;
A
#
# COMPACT_ATOMS: atom_id res chain seq x y z
N MET A 1 4.42 -7.24 -17.69
CA MET A 1 4.60 -6.08 -16.82
C MET A 1 5.79 -6.38 -15.95
N ASP A 2 6.84 -5.56 -16.03
CA ASP A 2 8.04 -5.74 -15.19
C ASP A 2 7.76 -5.33 -13.74
N VAL A 3 8.71 -5.62 -12.83
CA VAL A 3 8.60 -5.33 -11.40
C VAL A 3 8.38 -3.83 -11.14
N LYS A 4 9.06 -2.97 -11.90
CA LYS A 4 8.95 -1.51 -11.78
C LYS A 4 7.53 -1.02 -12.12
N GLN A 5 6.99 -1.48 -13.25
CA GLN A 5 5.62 -1.18 -13.67
C GLN A 5 4.57 -1.68 -12.66
N ARG A 6 4.85 -2.79 -11.95
CA ARG A 6 3.99 -3.29 -10.86
C ARG A 6 4.04 -2.41 -9.62
N ILE A 7 5.23 -1.95 -9.24
CA ILE A 7 5.41 -1.01 -8.13
C ILE A 7 4.71 0.32 -8.46
N ASP A 8 4.90 0.84 -9.67
CA ASP A 8 4.23 2.07 -10.15
C ASP A 8 2.71 1.93 -10.11
N LEU A 9 2.19 0.78 -10.56
CA LEU A 9 0.75 0.52 -10.53
C LEU A 9 0.22 0.44 -9.09
N LEU A 10 0.90 -0.27 -8.19
CA LEU A 10 0.51 -0.36 -6.79
C LEU A 10 0.53 1.02 -6.12
N GLN A 11 1.58 1.81 -6.38
CA GLN A 11 1.71 3.18 -5.88
C GLN A 11 0.56 4.06 -6.35
N SER A 12 0.22 4.01 -7.64
CA SER A 12 -0.89 4.78 -8.21
C SER A 12 -2.25 4.40 -7.60
N LEU A 13 -2.47 3.12 -7.28
CA LEU A 13 -3.71 2.65 -6.67
C LEU A 13 -3.82 3.12 -5.21
N LEU A 14 -2.74 3.05 -4.44
CA LEU A 14 -2.72 3.56 -3.06
C LEU A 14 -2.88 5.08 -2.99
N ASP A 15 -2.25 5.82 -3.91
CA ASP A 15 -2.40 7.27 -3.99
C ASP A 15 -3.82 7.68 -4.42
N HIS A 16 -4.44 6.91 -5.31
CA HIS A 16 -5.85 7.12 -5.65
C HIS A 16 -6.75 6.92 -4.43
N GLN A 17 -6.57 5.83 -3.67
CA GLN A 17 -7.35 5.60 -2.44
C GLN A 17 -7.15 6.71 -1.41
N LYS A 18 -5.90 7.15 -1.19
CA LYS A 18 -5.60 8.30 -0.34
C LYS A 18 -6.37 9.55 -0.76
N LYS A 19 -6.50 9.81 -2.07
CA LYS A 19 -7.25 10.96 -2.60
C LYS A 19 -8.77 10.79 -2.45
N THR A 20 -9.30 9.57 -2.59
CA THR A 20 -10.73 9.31 -2.40
C THR A 20 -11.21 9.61 -0.97
N GLU A 21 -10.33 9.55 0.04
CA GLU A 21 -10.67 10.02 1.40
C GLU A 21 -11.03 11.51 1.44
N THR A 22 -10.32 12.34 0.66
CA THR A 22 -10.54 13.78 0.60
C THR A 22 -11.69 14.20 -0.32
N ALA A 23 -12.11 13.32 -1.23
CA ALA A 23 -13.22 13.56 -2.14
C ALA A 23 -14.53 13.06 -1.52
N SER A 24 -15.38 13.97 -1.03
CA SER A 24 -16.65 13.67 -0.35
C SER A 24 -17.67 12.83 -1.16
N THR A 25 -17.37 12.49 -2.42
CA THR A 25 -18.26 11.81 -3.37
C THR A 25 -17.73 10.47 -3.89
N GLU A 26 -16.48 10.11 -3.63
CA GLU A 26 -15.88 8.86 -4.14
C GLU A 26 -15.68 7.85 -3.01
N THR A 27 -16.33 6.69 -3.11
CA THR A 27 -16.15 5.57 -2.18
C THR A 27 -15.07 4.63 -2.70
N ALA A 28 -14.16 4.21 -1.83
CA ALA A 28 -13.15 3.20 -2.18
C ALA A 28 -13.81 1.91 -2.72
N SER A 29 -13.42 1.50 -3.92
CA SER A 29 -14.08 0.41 -4.65
C SER A 29 -13.47 -0.95 -4.33
N ILE A 30 -14.32 -1.97 -4.23
CA ILE A 30 -13.90 -3.39 -4.15
C ILE A 30 -13.01 -3.79 -5.33
N GLU A 31 -13.23 -3.20 -6.51
CA GLU A 31 -12.46 -3.50 -7.72
C GLU A 31 -11.01 -3.03 -7.58
N GLU A 32 -10.77 -1.89 -6.93
CA GLU A 32 -9.42 -1.40 -6.66
C GLU A 32 -8.67 -2.30 -5.68
N PHE A 33 -9.34 -2.75 -4.61
CA PHE A 33 -8.78 -3.73 -3.69
C PHE A 33 -8.44 -5.04 -4.38
N THR A 34 -9.32 -5.53 -5.25
CA THR A 34 -9.06 -6.75 -6.05
C THR A 34 -7.89 -6.56 -7.00
N LYS A 35 -7.75 -5.36 -7.60
CA LYS A 35 -6.63 -5.04 -8.48
C LYS A 35 -5.31 -4.96 -7.72
N MET A 36 -5.28 -4.36 -6.52
CA MET A 36 -4.10 -4.31 -5.67
C MET A 36 -3.67 -5.71 -5.22
N ASP A 37 -4.60 -6.57 -4.84
CA ASP A 37 -4.34 -7.97 -4.47
C ASP A 37 -3.61 -8.71 -5.59
N GLY A 38 -4.10 -8.61 -6.82
CA GLY A 38 -3.43 -9.21 -7.99
C GLY A 38 -2.02 -8.69 -8.22
N VAL A 39 -1.76 -7.39 -7.98
CA VAL A 39 -0.42 -6.82 -8.09
C VAL A 39 0.50 -7.35 -6.99
N LEU A 40 0.02 -7.39 -5.73
CA LEU A 40 0.77 -7.87 -4.58
C LEU A 40 1.12 -9.36 -4.69
N ALA A 41 0.19 -10.19 -5.15
CA ALA A 41 0.44 -11.61 -5.39
C ALA A 41 1.64 -11.80 -6.32
N THR A 42 1.71 -11.02 -7.41
CA THR A 42 2.85 -11.08 -8.33
C THR A 42 4.13 -10.49 -7.75
N LEU A 43 4.07 -9.42 -6.96
CA LEU A 43 5.25 -8.83 -6.33
C LEU A 43 5.88 -9.74 -5.27
N ARG A 44 5.11 -10.66 -4.68
CA ARG A 44 5.61 -11.66 -3.71
C ARG A 44 6.39 -12.80 -4.33
N GLU A 45 6.14 -13.08 -5.61
CA GLU A 45 6.88 -14.09 -6.37
C GLU A 45 8.22 -13.55 -6.89
N GLU A 46 8.42 -12.24 -6.83
CA GLU A 46 9.58 -11.53 -7.36
C GLU A 46 10.61 -11.25 -6.26
N SER A 47 11.91 -11.21 -6.62
CA SER A 47 13.00 -10.87 -5.72
C SER A 47 13.06 -9.35 -5.47
N ILE A 48 12.16 -8.85 -4.63
CA ILE A 48 12.16 -7.45 -4.17
C ILE A 48 13.18 -7.21 -3.05
N ASN A 49 13.59 -5.95 -2.88
CA ASN A 49 14.53 -5.55 -1.83
C ASN A 49 13.97 -5.90 -0.43
N GLU A 50 14.74 -6.68 0.34
CA GLU A 50 14.33 -7.20 1.65
C GLU A 50 13.90 -6.11 2.64
N ASN A 51 14.47 -4.90 2.52
CA ASN A 51 14.11 -3.76 3.37
C ASN A 51 12.64 -3.33 3.21
N PHE A 52 12.00 -3.67 2.09
CA PHE A 52 10.62 -3.31 1.76
C PHE A 52 9.63 -4.45 1.95
N LEU A 53 10.07 -5.65 2.37
CA LEU A 53 9.16 -6.78 2.61
C LEU A 53 8.09 -6.45 3.65
N GLY A 54 8.48 -5.75 4.72
CA GLY A 54 7.53 -5.28 5.74
C GLY A 54 6.45 -4.36 5.18
N THR A 55 6.84 -3.41 4.33
CA THR A 55 5.91 -2.51 3.63
C THR A 55 4.93 -3.30 2.76
N ILE A 56 5.42 -4.24 1.95
CA ILE A 56 4.56 -5.07 1.08
C ILE A 56 3.60 -5.93 1.91
N GLN A 57 4.06 -6.46 3.05
CA GLN A 57 3.21 -7.24 3.93
C GLN A 57 2.11 -6.40 4.60
N GLU A 58 2.44 -5.20 5.08
CA GLU A 58 1.48 -4.26 5.65
C GLU A 58 0.42 -3.83 4.61
N ILE A 59 0.83 -3.53 3.37
CA ILE A 59 -0.10 -3.20 2.27
C ILE A 59 -1.02 -4.38 1.98
N HIS A 60 -0.51 -5.61 1.99
CA HIS A 60 -1.35 -6.78 1.77
C HIS A 60 -2.40 -6.97 2.86
N THR A 61 -2.03 -6.86 4.14
CA THR A 61 -3.00 -6.92 5.25
C THR A 61 -4.10 -5.86 5.08
N TYR A 62 -3.72 -4.65 4.68
CA TYR A 62 -4.68 -3.59 4.39
C TYR A 62 -5.62 -3.94 3.22
N VAL A 63 -5.08 -4.53 2.15
CA VAL A 63 -5.87 -4.94 0.98
C VAL A 63 -6.84 -6.06 1.34
N ASP A 64 -6.41 -7.07 2.09
CA ASP A 64 -7.26 -8.15 2.58
C ASP A 64 -8.43 -7.60 3.40
N ASN A 65 -8.12 -6.76 4.40
CA ASN A 65 -9.13 -6.11 5.23
C ASN A 65 -10.10 -5.27 4.39
N GLY A 66 -9.61 -4.56 3.36
CA GLY A 66 -10.45 -3.76 2.47
C GLY A 66 -11.36 -4.59 1.55
N ARG A 67 -10.96 -5.80 1.18
CA ARG A 67 -11.82 -6.72 0.42
C ARG A 67 -12.97 -7.23 1.27
N GLU A 68 -12.69 -7.59 2.51
CA GLU A 68 -13.64 -8.15 3.47
C GLU A 68 -14.52 -7.10 4.15
N SER A 69 -14.07 -5.84 4.20
CA SER A 69 -14.78 -4.76 4.88
C SER A 69 -16.08 -4.37 4.16
N SER A 70 -17.15 -4.26 4.96
CA SER A 70 -18.43 -3.66 4.54
C SER A 70 -18.38 -2.12 4.49
N ASN A 71 -17.35 -1.50 5.09
CA ASN A 71 -17.16 -0.05 5.12
C ASN A 71 -15.71 0.31 4.73
N ARG A 72 -15.44 0.26 3.42
CA ARG A 72 -14.11 0.52 2.84
C ARG A 72 -13.67 1.96 3.03
N THR A 73 -14.59 2.92 2.94
CA THR A 73 -14.28 4.34 3.13
C THR A 73 -13.73 4.62 4.52
N GLU A 74 -14.32 4.01 5.57
CA GLU A 74 -13.80 4.16 6.93
C GLU A 74 -12.43 3.50 7.10
N LEU A 75 -12.22 2.35 6.46
CA LEU A 75 -10.92 1.69 6.44
C LEU A 75 -9.84 2.57 5.77
N VAL A 76 -10.14 3.20 4.63
CA VAL A 76 -9.22 4.15 3.98
C VAL A 76 -8.89 5.32 4.92
N LYS A 77 -9.88 5.90 5.59
CA LYS A 77 -9.69 6.98 6.57
C LYS A 77 -8.79 6.58 7.72
N HIS A 78 -9.04 5.42 8.31
CA HIS A 78 -8.24 4.90 9.42
C HIS A 78 -6.78 4.69 9.02
N HIS A 79 -6.53 4.31 7.76
CA HIS A 79 -5.21 4.05 7.22
C HIS A 79 -4.57 5.23 6.47
N HIS A 80 -5.14 6.45 6.49
CA HIS A 80 -4.66 7.59 5.68
C HIS A 80 -3.14 7.86 5.85
N LEU A 81 -2.63 7.85 7.09
CA LEU A 81 -1.20 8.04 7.36
C LEU A 81 -0.35 6.88 6.84
N ASN A 82 -0.87 5.64 6.91
CA ASN A 82 -0.19 4.47 6.38
C ASN A 82 -0.13 4.51 4.85
N LEU A 83 -1.23 4.89 4.19
CA LEU A 83 -1.27 5.07 2.73
C LEU A 83 -0.22 6.06 2.25
N SER A 84 -0.07 7.19 2.93
CA SER A 84 0.97 8.18 2.58
C SER A 84 2.38 7.61 2.71
N ARG A 85 2.69 6.93 3.82
CA ARG A 85 3.99 6.30 4.02
C ARG A 85 4.26 5.22 2.96
N TRP A 86 3.29 4.35 2.68
CA TRP A 86 3.48 3.28 1.70
C TRP A 86 3.71 3.81 0.29
N VAL A 87 3.03 4.90 -0.11
CA VAL A 87 3.28 5.56 -1.40
C VAL A 87 4.73 6.06 -1.49
N GLU A 88 5.28 6.63 -0.41
CA GLU A 88 6.68 7.08 -0.36
C GLU A 88 7.67 5.90 -0.35
N GLU A 89 7.40 4.85 0.44
CA GLU A 89 8.25 3.65 0.50
C GLU A 89 8.27 2.93 -0.86
N LEU A 90 7.15 2.83 -1.57
CA LEU A 90 7.11 2.27 -2.92
C LEU A 90 7.89 3.14 -3.92
N GLN A 91 7.87 4.47 -3.76
CA GLN A 91 8.69 5.37 -4.58
C GLN A 91 10.19 5.08 -4.38
N LEU A 92 10.62 4.96 -3.12
CA LEU A 92 12.01 4.65 -2.78
C LEU A 92 12.43 3.29 -3.33
N LEU A 93 11.56 2.28 -3.24
CA LEU A 93 11.80 0.96 -3.84
C LEU A 93 12.02 1.07 -5.35
N ASN A 94 11.21 1.88 -6.04
CA ASN A 94 11.27 2.06 -7.49
C ASN A 94 12.50 2.84 -7.96
N GLU A 95 12.97 3.79 -7.15
CA GLU A 95 14.18 4.58 -7.40
C GLU A 95 15.48 3.79 -7.11
N GLY A 96 15.38 2.57 -6.60
CA GLY A 96 16.53 1.76 -6.16
C GLY A 96 17.12 2.23 -4.83
N GLY A 97 16.35 2.98 -4.05
CA GLY A 97 16.72 3.50 -2.73
C GLY A 97 17.06 2.37 -1.75
N GLY A 98 18.32 2.24 -1.39
CA GLY A 98 18.85 1.12 -0.60
C GLY A 98 18.47 1.10 0.89
N LYS A 99 17.66 2.02 1.40
CA LYS A 99 17.26 2.07 2.82
C LYS A 99 15.83 2.58 2.98
N VAL A 100 14.98 1.83 3.69
CA VAL A 100 13.76 2.37 4.30
C VAL A 100 14.22 3.25 5.48
N THR A 101 14.25 4.57 5.27
CA THR A 101 14.65 5.55 6.29
C THR A 101 13.48 6.14 7.07
N ILE A 102 12.27 5.57 6.95
CA ILE A 102 11.12 5.99 7.77
C ILE A 102 11.04 5.07 8.99
N ASP A 103 12.02 5.30 9.86
CA ASP A 103 12.06 5.00 11.29
C ASP A 103 11.46 3.67 11.80
N TYR A 104 12.33 2.68 11.97
CA TYR A 104 12.10 1.52 12.83
C TYR A 104 11.68 1.93 14.26
N GLU A 105 12.03 3.14 14.73
CA GLU A 105 11.58 3.66 16.03
C GLU A 105 10.10 4.05 16.07
N GLN A 106 9.45 4.37 14.93
CA GLN A 106 8.00 4.65 14.89
C GLN A 106 7.12 3.37 14.88
N ARG A 107 7.72 2.18 14.72
CA ARG A 107 7.02 0.89 14.75
C ARG A 107 6.75 0.37 16.18
N LYS A 108 7.37 0.93 17.22
CA LYS A 108 7.20 0.50 18.62
C LYS A 108 5.89 0.97 19.28
N GLY A 109 5.12 1.84 18.61
CA GLY A 109 3.92 2.47 19.18
C GLY A 109 2.59 2.02 18.57
N ARG A 110 2.58 1.04 17.66
CA ARG A 110 1.35 0.55 17.02
C ARG A 110 1.24 -0.93 17.32
N GLU A 111 0.29 -1.29 18.18
CA GLU A 111 -0.06 -2.69 18.45
C GLU A 111 -0.33 -3.42 17.13
N ILE A 112 0.21 -4.62 17.05
CA ILE A 112 -0.10 -5.63 16.03
C ILE A 112 -1.54 -6.09 16.22
#